data_AF-B7PKU9-F1
#
_entry.id   AF-B7PKU9-F1
#
_cell.length_a   1.000
_cell.length_b   1.000
_cell.length_c   1.000
_cell.angle_alpha   90.00
_cell.angle_beta   90.00
_cell.angle_gamma   90.00
#
_symmetry.space_group_name_H-M   'P 1'
#
loop_
_entity.id
_entity.type
_entity.pdbx_description
1 polymer ?
#
loop_
_entity_poly.entity_id
_entity_poly.type
_entity_poly.pdbx_seq_one_letter_code
_entity_poly.pdbx_strand_id
1 'polypeptide(L)'
;SKVASTSTVVKVRLFYESYCPFSQRFITDQLWPTYEKLGKLVEIRLVPFGLATMKKITRKDAKKVIEIKCHHGNKECLANTIQTCAIAMTSARYKSLEYVNCMSVSKSP
;
A
#
# COMPACT_ATOMS: atom_id res chain seq x y z
N SER A 1 -34.26 -26.08 -4.34
CA SER A 1 -32.86 -26.09 -4.82
C SER A 1 -32.06 -25.02 -4.10
N LYS A 2 -31.10 -25.40 -3.24
CA LYS A 2 -30.16 -24.45 -2.62
C LYS A 2 -29.05 -24.19 -3.63
N VAL A 3 -29.11 -23.05 -4.33
CA VAL A 3 -27.94 -22.57 -5.07
C VAL A 3 -26.92 -22.16 -4.01
N ALA A 4 -25.84 -22.92 -3.89
CA ALA A 4 -24.68 -22.47 -3.14
C ALA A 4 -24.12 -21.25 -3.86
N SER A 5 -24.32 -20.07 -3.29
CA SER A 5 -23.61 -18.86 -3.71
C SER A 5 -22.15 -19.04 -3.33
N THR A 6 -21.34 -19.51 -4.28
CA THR A 6 -19.90 -19.35 -4.19
C THR A 6 -19.63 -17.86 -4.34
N SER A 7 -19.55 -17.15 -3.22
CA SER A 7 -19.06 -15.77 -3.19
C SER A 7 -17.64 -15.78 -3.76
N THR A 8 -17.50 -15.44 -5.03
CA THR A 8 -16.20 -15.31 -5.70
C THR A 8 -15.55 -14.04 -5.19
N VAL A 9 -14.71 -14.19 -4.18
CA VAL A 9 -13.88 -13.10 -3.66
C VAL A 9 -12.88 -12.68 -4.74
N VAL A 10 -12.92 -11.41 -5.13
CA VAL A 10 -11.98 -10.79 -6.06
C VAL A 10 -10.70 -10.44 -5.31
N LYS A 11 -9.56 -10.93 -5.79
CA LYS A 11 -8.25 -10.64 -5.20
C LYS A 11 -7.64 -9.43 -5.88
N VAL A 12 -7.38 -8.38 -5.11
CA VAL A 12 -6.75 -7.15 -5.60
C VAL A 12 -5.42 -6.94 -4.88
N ARG A 13 -4.34 -6.77 -5.63
CA ARG A 13 -3.04 -6.40 -5.09
C ARG A 13 -2.61 -5.08 -5.73
N LEU A 14 -2.42 -4.05 -4.93
CA LEU A 14 -1.95 -2.75 -5.38
C LEU A 14 -0.48 -2.56 -4.98
N PHE A 15 0.36 -2.30 -5.98
CA PHE A 15 1.72 -1.79 -5.79
C PHE A 15 1.71 -0.30 -6.10
N TYR A 16 2.22 0.52 -5.18
CA TYR A 16 2.09 1.98 -5.29
C TYR A 16 3.22 2.71 -4.54
N GLU A 17 3.33 4.02 -4.77
CA GLU A 17 4.28 4.91 -4.10
C GLU A 17 3.48 5.98 -3.34
N SER A 18 3.79 6.19 -2.06
CA SER A 18 3.07 7.16 -1.21
C SER A 18 3.08 8.59 -1.76
N TYR A 19 4.16 9.01 -2.42
CA TYR A 19 4.33 10.36 -3.00
C TYR A 19 4.01 10.44 -4.51
N CYS A 20 3.61 9.33 -5.16
CA CYS A 20 3.23 9.39 -6.57
C CYS A 20 1.80 9.95 -6.71
N PRO A 21 1.59 11.06 -7.44
CA PRO A 21 0.26 11.68 -7.57
C PRO A 21 -0.74 10.80 -8.34
N PHE A 22 -0.27 9.84 -9.15
CA PHE A 22 -1.16 8.87 -9.82
C PHE A 22 -1.58 7.75 -8.87
N SER A 23 -0.67 7.27 -8.01
CA SER A 23 -0.99 6.30 -6.96
C SER A 23 -2.01 6.86 -5.98
N GLN A 24 -1.80 8.10 -5.51
CA GLN A 24 -2.72 8.79 -4.61
C GLN A 24 -4.11 8.89 -5.22
N ARG A 25 -4.22 9.44 -6.45
CA ARG A 25 -5.50 9.57 -7.16
C ARG A 25 -6.19 8.22 -7.40
N PHE A 26 -5.45 7.18 -7.75
CA PHE A 26 -6.04 5.85 -7.90
C PHE A 26 -6.62 5.35 -6.56
N ILE A 27 -5.91 5.54 -5.46
CA ILE A 27 -6.36 5.13 -4.13
C ILE A 27 -7.61 5.92 -3.72
N THR A 28 -7.57 7.25 -3.84
CA THR A 28 -8.63 8.14 -3.35
C THR A 28 -9.88 8.12 -4.23
N ASP A 29 -9.69 8.13 -5.56
CA ASP A 29 -10.78 8.42 -6.48
C ASP A 29 -11.41 7.14 -7.05
N GLN A 30 -10.68 6.03 -7.04
CA GLN A 30 -11.13 4.76 -7.64
C GLN A 30 -11.22 3.64 -6.62
N LEU A 31 -10.12 3.33 -5.93
CA LEU A 31 -10.04 2.14 -5.08
C LEU A 31 -10.88 2.27 -3.81
N TRP A 32 -10.71 3.36 -3.06
CA TRP A 32 -11.46 3.61 -1.84
C TRP A 32 -12.98 3.58 -2.04
N PRO A 33 -13.58 4.39 -2.94
CA PRO A 33 -15.04 4.38 -3.13
C PRO A 33 -15.55 3.03 -3.68
N THR A 34 -14.74 2.30 -4.46
CA THR A 34 -15.07 0.95 -4.89
C THR A 34 -15.09 -0.03 -3.72
N TYR A 35 -14.09 0.05 -2.83
CA TYR A 35 -13.98 -0.83 -1.68
C TYR A 35 -15.06 -0.55 -0.63
N GLU A 36 -15.51 0.69 -0.48
CA GLU A 36 -16.65 1.01 0.39
C GLU A 36 -17.93 0.28 -0.03
N LYS A 37 -18.14 0.12 -1.35
CA LYS A 37 -19.33 -0.56 -1.90
C LYS A 37 -19.18 -2.08 -1.94
N LEU A 38 -17.99 -2.57 -2.31
CA LEU A 38 -17.75 -3.97 -2.67
C LEU A 38 -16.77 -4.69 -1.73
N GLY A 39 -16.31 -4.07 -0.65
CA GLY A 39 -15.21 -4.58 0.19
C GLY A 39 -15.44 -5.98 0.77
N LYS A 40 -16.70 -6.39 0.98
CA LYS A 40 -17.06 -7.76 1.40
C LYS A 40 -16.72 -8.83 0.36
N LEU A 41 -16.59 -8.45 -0.91
CA LEU A 41 -16.26 -9.30 -2.04
C LEU A 41 -14.80 -9.15 -2.48
N VAL A 42 -13.98 -8.36 -1.77
CA VAL A 42 -12.61 -8.04 -2.18
C VAL A 42 -11.59 -8.44 -1.12
N GLU A 43 -10.68 -9.35 -1.47
CA GLU A 43 -9.45 -9.57 -0.72
C GLU A 43 -8.37 -8.60 -1.23
N ILE A 44 -8.19 -7.49 -0.51
CA ILE A 44 -7.18 -6.49 -0.86
C ILE A 44 -5.83 -6.76 -0.20
N ARG A 45 -4.74 -6.51 -0.94
CA ARG A 45 -3.37 -6.41 -0.44
C ARG A 45 -2.72 -5.12 -0.95
N LEU A 46 -2.15 -4.35 -0.03
CA LEU A 46 -1.50 -3.07 -0.31
C LEU A 46 0.01 -3.24 -0.15
N VAL A 47 0.78 -2.81 -1.15
CA VAL A 47 2.24 -2.90 -1.17
C VAL A 47 2.83 -1.53 -1.51
N PRO A 48 3.09 -0.68 -0.51
CA PRO A 48 3.75 0.62 -0.71
C PRO A 48 5.25 0.39 -0.96
N PHE A 49 5.63 0.39 -2.23
CA PHE A 49 7.01 0.21 -2.69
C PHE A 49 7.18 0.79 -4.10
N GLY A 50 6.31 0.36 -5.02
CA GLY A 50 6.25 0.87 -6.39
C GLY A 50 7.59 0.82 -7.11
N LEU A 51 8.07 1.97 -7.59
CA LEU A 51 9.35 2.11 -8.30
C LEU A 51 10.58 2.23 -7.39
N ALA A 52 10.43 2.01 -6.08
CA ALA A 52 11.59 1.92 -5.21
C ALA A 52 12.53 0.78 -5.63
N THR A 53 13.83 0.98 -5.41
CA THR A 53 14.87 0.00 -5.72
C THR A 53 15.59 -0.44 -4.45
N MET A 54 16.07 -1.68 -4.45
CA MET A 54 16.83 -2.26 -3.34
C MET A 54 18.22 -2.66 -3.80
N LYS A 55 19.24 -2.30 -3.02
CA LYS A 55 20.63 -2.72 -3.26
C LYS A 55 21.25 -3.25 -1.97
N LYS A 56 21.98 -4.35 -2.06
CA LYS A 56 22.82 -4.81 -0.95
C LYS A 56 24.08 -3.94 -0.92
N ILE A 57 24.33 -3.27 0.19
CA ILE A 57 25.53 -2.44 0.38
C ILE A 57 26.29 -2.89 1.63
N THR A 58 27.59 -2.63 1.66
CA THR A 58 28.42 -2.79 2.86
C THR A 58 28.63 -1.39 3.45
N ARG A 59 28.14 -1.17 4.67
CA ARG A 59 28.36 0.09 5.39
C ARG A 59 29.83 0.20 5.85
N LYS A 60 30.21 1.41 6.29
CA LYS A 60 31.56 1.69 6.81
C LYS A 60 31.96 0.81 8.00
N ASP A 61 30.99 0.31 8.77
CA ASP A 61 31.18 -0.63 9.88
C ASP A 61 31.23 -2.11 9.43
N ALA A 62 31.49 -2.35 8.14
CA ALA A 62 31.51 -3.67 7.49
C ALA A 62 30.18 -4.46 7.54
N LYS A 63 29.07 -3.87 8.00
CA LYS A 63 27.77 -4.53 8.01
C LYS A 63 27.13 -4.52 6.64
N LYS A 64 26.64 -5.68 6.19
CA LYS A 64 25.80 -5.82 5.00
C LYS A 64 24.38 -5.37 5.33
N VAL A 65 23.88 -4.37 4.61
CA VAL A 65 22.51 -3.86 4.76
C VAL A 65 21.82 -3.79 3.40
N ILE A 66 20.50 -3.70 3.43
CA ILE A 66 19.71 -3.37 2.25
C ILE A 66 19.48 -1.86 2.27
N GLU A 67 19.95 -1.19 1.22
CA GLU A 67 19.60 0.20 0.94
C GLU A 67 18.36 0.23 0.06
N ILE A 68 17.38 1.04 0.45
CA ILE A 68 16.17 1.30 -0.33
C ILE A 68 16.25 2.73 -0.86
N LYS A 69 16.06 2.90 -2.17
CA LYS A 69 15.97 4.20 -2.82
C LYS A 69 14.62 4.34 -3.51
N CYS A 70 13.84 5.33 -3.09
CA CYS A 70 12.53 5.65 -3.64
C CYS A 70 12.63 6.70 -4.76
N HIS A 71 11.63 6.72 -5.64
CA HIS A 71 11.60 7.58 -6.81
C HIS A 71 11.48 9.07 -6.42
N HIS A 72 10.59 9.40 -5.47
CA HIS A 72 10.40 10.76 -4.94
C HIS A 72 11.25 11.04 -3.69
N GLY A 73 12.34 10.30 -3.50
CA GLY A 73 13.33 10.51 -2.44
C GLY A 73 12.93 10.03 -1.04
N ASN A 74 13.63 10.52 -0.02
CA ASN A 74 13.56 9.95 1.34
C ASN A 74 12.19 10.11 2.02
N LYS A 75 11.44 11.16 1.67
CA LYS A 75 10.09 11.37 2.22
C LYS A 75 9.13 10.26 1.78
N GLU A 76 9.22 9.84 0.51
CA GLU A 76 8.46 8.69 0.02
C GLU A 76 8.88 7.40 0.72
N CYS A 77 10.19 7.16 0.90
CA CYS A 77 10.65 5.97 1.62
C CYS A 77 10.14 5.93 3.06
N LEU A 78 10.11 7.08 3.75
CA LEU A 78 9.55 7.18 5.10
C LEU A 78 8.05 6.89 5.10
N ALA A 79 7.29 7.52 4.21
CA ALA A 79 5.84 7.32 4.12
C ALA A 79 5.45 5.90 3.68
N ASN A 80 6.17 5.30 2.72
CA ASN A 80 6.04 3.89 2.34
C ASN A 80 6.28 2.97 3.55
N THR A 81 7.28 3.29 4.39
CA THR A 81 7.57 2.55 5.62
C THR A 81 6.45 2.68 6.64
N ILE A 82 5.95 3.90 6.90
CA ILE A 82 4.85 4.15 7.84
C ILE A 82 3.59 3.39 7.40
N GLN A 83 3.22 3.46 6.12
CA GLN A 83 2.09 2.71 5.58
C GLN A 83 2.29 1.20 5.70
N THR A 84 3.50 0.69 5.42
CA THR A 84 3.85 -0.72 5.62
C THR A 84 3.64 -1.14 7.08
N CYS A 85 4.12 -0.35 8.04
CA CYS A 85 3.94 -0.62 9.46
C CYS A 85 2.46 -0.62 9.86
N ALA A 86 1.70 0.38 9.43
CA ALA A 86 0.26 0.46 9.73
C ALA A 86 -0.51 -0.74 9.15
N ILE A 87 -0.19 -1.16 7.93
CA ILE A 87 -0.75 -2.36 7.30
C ILE A 87 -0.38 -3.62 8.11
N ALA A 88 0.88 -3.75 8.53
CA ALA A 88 1.35 -4.92 9.27
C ALA A 88 0.74 -5.02 10.69
N MET A 89 0.50 -3.88 11.35
CA MET A 89 -0.09 -3.82 12.69
C MET A 89 -1.61 -3.99 12.68
N THR A 90 -2.26 -3.73 11.54
CA THR A 90 -3.72 -3.77 11.43
C THR A 90 -4.16 -5.09 10.80
N SER A 91 -4.80 -5.97 11.58
CA SER A 91 -5.35 -7.23 11.05
C SER A 91 -6.57 -7.02 10.12
N ALA A 92 -7.22 -5.87 10.21
CA ALA A 92 -8.41 -5.53 9.43
C ALA A 92 -8.06 -4.79 8.12
N ARG A 93 -8.25 -5.48 6.98
CA ARG A 93 -8.00 -4.94 5.63
C ARG A 93 -8.69 -3.61 5.34
N TYR A 94 -9.93 -3.46 5.81
CA TYR A 94 -10.67 -2.20 5.69
C TYR A 94 -9.94 -1.05 6.37
N LYS A 95 -9.48 -1.25 7.62
CA LYS A 95 -8.73 -0.24 8.37
C LYS A 95 -7.38 0.08 7.75
N SER A 96 -6.70 -0.92 7.18
CA SER A 96 -5.48 -0.70 6.41
C SER A 96 -5.72 0.22 5.20
N LEU A 97 -6.78 -0.05 4.42
CA LEU A 97 -7.10 0.78 3.25
C LEU A 97 -7.62 2.17 3.65
N GLU A 98 -8.45 2.27 4.69
CA GLU A 98 -8.94 3.56 5.22
C GLU A 98 -7.77 4.46 5.63
N TYR A 99 -6.79 3.91 6.34
CA TYR A 99 -5.58 4.62 6.74
C TYR A 99 -4.75 5.08 5.54
N VAL A 100 -4.51 4.18 4.56
CA VAL A 100 -3.76 4.50 3.34
C VAL A 100 -4.48 5.56 2.50
N ASN A 101 -5.80 5.50 2.40
CA ASN A 101 -6.63 6.52 1.75
C ASN A 101 -6.50 7.87 2.45
N CYS A 102 -6.59 7.89 3.79
CA CYS A 102 -6.44 9.10 4.59
C CYS A 102 -5.06 9.76 4.42
N MET A 103 -3.98 8.98 4.38
CA MET A 103 -2.65 9.52 4.07
C MET A 103 -2.58 10.06 2.63
N SER A 104 -3.19 9.35 1.68
CA SER A 104 -3.11 9.67 0.24
C SER A 104 -3.81 10.97 -0.17
N VAL A 105 -4.68 11.54 0.66
CA VAL A 105 -5.27 12.88 0.43
C VAL A 105 -4.36 14.04 0.88
N SER A 106 -3.29 13.76 1.63
CA SER A 106 -2.37 14.78 2.15
C SER A 106 -1.29 15.16 1.12
N LYS A 107 -0.87 16.43 1.14
CA LYS A 107 0.33 16.90 0.40
C LYS A 107 1.63 16.36 0.99
N SER A 108 1.58 15.85 2.22
CA SER A 108 2.65 15.14 2.91
C SER A 108 2.06 13.83 3.42
N PRO A 109 1.86 12.87 2.50
CA PRO A 109 1.23 11.59 2.78
C PRO A 109 2.08 10.77 3.74
#